data_AF-F0P2R2-F1
#
_entry.id   AF-F0P2R2-F1
#
_cell.length_a   1.000
_cell.length_b   1.000
_cell.length_c   1.000
_cell.angle_alpha   90.00
_cell.angle_beta   90.00
_cell.angle_gamma   90.00
#
_symmetry.space_group_name_H-M   'P 1'
#
loop_
_entity.id
_entity.type
_entity.pdbx_description
1 polymer ?
#
loop_
_entity_poly.entity_id
_entity_poly.type
_entity_poly.pdbx_seq_one_letter_code
_entity_poly.pdbx_strand_id
1 'polypeptide(L)'
;MKKQLIKAFFIALPIVGTAQVFQEDFDGNGPGFSAWTVVDVDGLTPATPVSEIIGWVRVDRGGPTPNYGGPDNNHAAASTSYYSPKGTANDWLISPQITVSGNSPFLLWDAKAADPNFSDGYKVMLAPNGGNSVSDFTVELYSTPAENSVWKSRFANLSAYIGRTVRVAFVNNSTDKFILLVDNIKVDDYTPADLPNCATLNLPLDGESNVEFLSGVNFSWSAPEDGNVDEYDFFIDTNPNPTTYIGTTTETSVKVNGLTHGGTTYYWKAVPKNASGSAENCSAFSFTTVETEVAPYCGPLNFTFNVEPISSVSFGGMTNVSDAALNNSPAHELFLDKIANVEPGTEETITLKGNTNGAWESSFVVFIDWNQNGNFDDEGETYEMTEKLVGSTGVDDKEITQVLAIPADAKKGLTRMRVKKNFGLANLLNPCVGGSFGQAEEYTVSVGSLDTQDHNKSNVTFYPNPVQDILHLQADSKIKRLTVYDATGKLMMSKKLNATKNQVNVSQLLPGVYTVNVEMEKEMKTLKIIKK
;
A
#
# COMPACT_ATOMS: atom_id res chain seq x y z
N MET A 1 93.86 -14.11 4.11
CA MET A 1 93.18 -14.89 5.16
C MET A 1 92.40 -13.89 6.02
N LYS A 2 91.09 -13.92 6.26
CA LYS A 2 90.04 -14.95 6.19
C LYS A 2 88.73 -14.30 5.71
N LYS A 3 88.05 -14.91 4.73
CA LYS A 3 86.66 -14.59 4.37
C LYS A 3 85.75 -15.23 5.43
N GLN A 4 84.89 -14.44 6.08
CA GLN A 4 83.83 -15.01 6.93
C GLN A 4 82.62 -15.35 6.05
N LEU A 5 82.31 -16.65 5.96
CA LEU A 5 81.09 -17.18 5.39
C LEU A 5 79.92 -16.90 6.35
N ILE A 6 78.94 -16.13 5.90
CA ILE A 6 77.62 -16.07 6.53
C ILE A 6 76.84 -17.29 6.02
N LYS A 7 76.62 -18.28 6.90
CA LYS A 7 75.67 -19.38 6.65
C LYS A 7 74.26 -18.85 6.89
N ALA A 8 73.52 -18.60 5.82
CA ALA A 8 72.09 -18.33 5.89
C ALA A 8 71.36 -19.62 6.30
N PHE A 9 70.73 -19.59 7.48
CA PHE A 9 69.88 -20.65 7.99
C PHE A 9 68.51 -20.46 7.34
N PHE A 10 68.17 -21.29 6.34
CA PHE A 10 66.83 -21.34 5.77
C PHE A 10 65.90 -21.99 6.81
N ILE A 11 65.17 -21.17 7.56
CA ILE A 11 64.00 -21.61 8.31
C ILE A 11 62.88 -21.76 7.28
N ALA A 12 62.54 -23.00 6.93
CA ALA A 12 61.32 -23.29 6.19
C ALA A 12 60.14 -22.93 7.11
N LEU A 13 59.45 -21.83 6.82
CA LEU A 13 58.11 -21.61 7.34
C LEU A 13 57.20 -22.69 6.75
N PRO A 14 56.39 -23.40 7.55
CA PRO A 14 55.32 -24.21 7.00
C PRO A 14 54.32 -23.26 6.33
N ILE A 15 54.25 -23.32 5.01
CA ILE A 15 53.09 -22.80 4.27
C ILE A 15 51.94 -23.71 4.68
N VAL A 16 51.11 -23.25 5.62
CA VAL A 16 49.81 -23.87 5.88
C VAL A 16 48.93 -23.44 4.70
N GLY A 17 48.99 -24.19 3.61
CA GLY A 17 47.97 -24.08 2.57
C GLY A 17 46.66 -24.59 3.15
N THR A 18 45.62 -23.77 3.19
CA THR A 18 44.25 -24.23 3.43
C THR A 18 43.90 -25.15 2.26
N ALA A 19 43.92 -26.45 2.50
CA ALA A 19 43.51 -27.41 1.48
C ALA A 19 41.99 -27.27 1.28
N GLN A 20 41.60 -26.79 0.11
CA GLN A 20 40.21 -26.78 -0.36
C GLN A 20 39.58 -28.16 -0.15
N VAL A 21 38.40 -28.21 0.47
CA VAL A 21 37.79 -29.46 0.97
C VAL A 21 37.07 -30.22 -0.14
N PHE A 22 36.35 -29.50 -0.99
CA PHE A 22 35.61 -30.04 -2.13
C PHE A 22 35.44 -28.99 -3.21
N GLN A 23 35.40 -29.40 -4.48
CA GLN A 23 34.98 -28.55 -5.59
C GLN A 23 34.37 -29.35 -6.74
N GLU A 24 33.48 -28.70 -7.47
CA GLU A 24 32.85 -29.14 -8.72
C GLU A 24 32.42 -27.92 -9.53
N ASP A 25 32.97 -27.76 -10.73
CA ASP A 25 32.58 -26.77 -11.73
C ASP A 25 31.93 -27.39 -12.97
N PHE A 26 31.72 -28.71 -12.98
CA PHE A 26 31.25 -29.50 -14.11
C PHE A 26 32.09 -29.36 -15.39
N ASP A 27 33.24 -28.71 -15.35
CA ASP A 27 34.15 -28.44 -16.47
C ASP A 27 35.48 -29.21 -16.37
N GLY A 28 35.61 -30.04 -15.33
CA GLY A 28 36.75 -30.92 -15.11
C GLY A 28 37.57 -30.61 -13.87
N ASN A 29 37.23 -29.53 -13.14
CA ASN A 29 37.77 -29.30 -11.80
C ASN A 29 36.80 -29.83 -10.74
N GLY A 30 36.80 -31.15 -10.59
CA GLY A 30 35.94 -31.84 -9.65
C GLY A 30 35.84 -33.33 -9.95
N PRO A 31 35.00 -34.06 -9.22
CA PRO A 31 34.72 -35.46 -9.49
C PRO A 31 33.89 -35.67 -10.77
N GLY A 32 33.26 -34.61 -11.28
CA GLY A 32 32.46 -34.60 -12.50
C GLY A 32 31.03 -35.07 -12.25
N PHE A 33 30.11 -34.70 -13.16
CA PHE A 33 28.68 -34.94 -13.01
C PHE A 33 28.31 -36.42 -12.78
N SER A 34 29.06 -37.37 -13.33
CA SER A 34 28.81 -38.81 -13.14
C SER A 34 29.07 -39.32 -11.72
N ALA A 35 29.79 -38.56 -10.88
CA ALA A 35 29.98 -38.86 -9.47
C ALA A 35 28.77 -38.43 -8.61
N TRP A 36 27.90 -37.57 -9.14
CA TRP A 36 26.69 -37.12 -8.47
C TRP A 36 25.56 -38.13 -8.67
N THR A 37 24.70 -38.25 -7.66
CA THR A 37 23.50 -39.08 -7.74
C THR A 37 22.32 -38.19 -8.12
N VAL A 38 21.65 -38.50 -9.23
CA VAL A 38 20.42 -37.82 -9.65
C VAL A 38 19.23 -38.68 -9.22
N VAL A 39 18.24 -38.06 -8.56
CA VAL A 39 16.98 -38.73 -8.17
C VAL A 39 15.81 -37.87 -8.63
N ASP A 40 15.06 -38.37 -9.60
CA ASP A 40 13.75 -37.86 -10.02
C ASP A 40 12.67 -38.56 -9.17
N VAL A 41 12.10 -37.83 -8.22
CA VAL A 41 11.10 -38.38 -7.28
C VAL A 41 9.68 -38.21 -7.80
N ASP A 42 9.42 -37.15 -8.57
CA ASP A 42 8.08 -36.82 -9.04
C ASP A 42 7.68 -37.62 -10.30
N GLY A 43 8.66 -38.04 -11.11
CA GLY A 43 8.45 -38.78 -12.35
C GLY A 43 7.64 -38.03 -13.40
N LEU A 44 7.62 -36.69 -13.35
CA LEU A 44 6.89 -35.83 -14.25
C LEU A 44 7.61 -35.72 -15.60
N THR A 45 6.84 -35.54 -16.67
CA THR A 45 7.38 -35.44 -18.03
C THR A 45 7.66 -33.97 -18.36
N PRO A 46 8.91 -33.57 -18.65
CA PRO A 46 9.24 -32.22 -19.09
C PRO A 46 8.47 -31.82 -20.36
N ALA A 47 8.03 -30.56 -20.43
CA ALA A 47 7.34 -30.03 -21.60
C ALA A 47 8.25 -29.97 -22.82
N THR A 48 7.68 -29.96 -24.03
CA THR A 48 8.41 -30.01 -25.31
C THR A 48 9.62 -29.04 -25.40
N PRO A 49 9.55 -27.77 -24.94
CA PRO A 49 10.69 -26.85 -25.05
C PRO A 49 11.91 -27.21 -24.17
N VAL A 50 11.75 -28.11 -23.20
CA VAL A 50 12.77 -28.51 -22.22
C VAL A 50 12.84 -30.04 -22.07
N SER A 51 12.42 -30.76 -23.11
CA SER A 51 12.22 -32.21 -23.08
C SER A 51 13.48 -33.01 -22.75
N GLU A 52 14.67 -32.43 -22.97
CA GLU A 52 15.95 -33.03 -22.64
C GLU A 52 16.36 -32.93 -21.16
N ILE A 53 15.69 -32.10 -20.35
CA ILE A 53 16.02 -31.86 -18.94
C ILE A 53 15.14 -32.76 -18.07
N ILE A 54 15.55 -34.03 -17.92
CA ILE A 54 14.87 -35.01 -17.05
C ILE A 54 15.62 -35.08 -15.71
N GLY A 55 14.96 -34.73 -14.62
CA GLY A 55 15.61 -34.59 -13.32
C GLY A 55 16.67 -33.50 -13.34
N TRP A 56 17.90 -33.86 -12.99
CA TRP A 56 19.08 -33.03 -13.19
C TRP A 56 19.96 -33.55 -14.32
N VAL A 57 20.39 -32.65 -15.19
CA VAL A 57 21.29 -32.94 -16.32
C VAL A 57 22.45 -31.96 -16.35
N ARG A 58 23.55 -32.32 -17.04
CA ARG A 58 24.66 -31.41 -17.32
C ARG A 58 24.42 -30.69 -18.64
N VAL A 59 24.50 -29.37 -18.65
CA VAL A 59 24.29 -28.51 -19.83
C VAL A 59 25.51 -27.63 -20.11
N ASP A 60 25.73 -27.25 -21.37
CA ASP A 60 26.69 -26.20 -21.74
C ASP A 60 26.00 -24.84 -21.65
N ARG A 61 26.63 -23.87 -20.96
CA ARG A 61 26.10 -22.53 -20.74
C ARG A 61 26.21 -21.64 -21.98
N GLY A 62 27.16 -21.90 -22.88
CA GLY A 62 27.44 -21.06 -24.05
C GLY A 62 26.89 -21.55 -25.39
N GLY A 63 26.19 -22.70 -25.42
CA GLY A 63 25.76 -23.34 -26.66
C GLY A 63 24.83 -22.52 -27.58
N PRO A 64 24.73 -22.89 -28.88
CA PRO A 64 24.00 -22.13 -29.89
C PRO A 64 22.48 -22.05 -29.67
N THR A 65 21.89 -22.90 -28.82
CA THR A 65 20.59 -22.71 -28.14
C THR A 65 20.28 -23.95 -27.29
N PRO A 66 19.79 -23.82 -26.05
CA PRO A 66 19.66 -22.58 -25.29
C PRO A 66 21.01 -22.07 -24.75
N ASN A 67 21.16 -20.75 -24.67
CA ASN A 67 22.31 -20.09 -24.03
C ASN A 67 21.90 -19.60 -22.64
N TYR A 68 22.67 -19.97 -21.62
CA TYR A 68 22.37 -19.68 -20.22
C TYR A 68 23.24 -18.56 -19.62
N GLY A 69 24.02 -17.85 -20.45
CA GLY A 69 24.84 -16.71 -20.05
C GLY A 69 26.24 -17.11 -19.56
N GLY A 70 26.93 -17.97 -20.31
CA GLY A 70 28.36 -18.30 -20.12
C GLY A 70 29.07 -18.45 -21.47
N PRO A 71 30.41 -18.50 -21.51
CA PRO A 71 31.15 -18.83 -22.74
C PRO A 71 30.94 -20.29 -23.14
N ASP A 72 31.14 -20.64 -24.41
CA ASP A 72 31.05 -22.01 -24.92
C ASP A 72 31.97 -22.96 -24.13
N ASN A 73 31.50 -24.20 -23.89
CA ASN A 73 32.19 -25.23 -23.11
C ASN A 73 32.37 -24.90 -21.62
N ASN A 74 31.51 -24.06 -21.06
CA ASN A 74 31.41 -23.84 -19.62
C ASN A 74 30.09 -24.46 -19.15
N HIS A 75 30.13 -25.45 -18.28
CA HIS A 75 28.98 -26.31 -18.02
C HIS A 75 28.38 -26.10 -16.64
N ALA A 76 27.09 -26.39 -16.51
CA ALA A 76 26.37 -26.34 -15.25
C ALA A 76 25.46 -27.56 -15.11
N ALA A 77 24.97 -27.80 -13.90
CA ALA A 77 23.84 -28.69 -13.69
C ALA A 77 22.54 -27.92 -13.86
N ALA A 78 21.55 -28.52 -14.53
CA ALA A 78 20.24 -27.92 -14.77
C ALA A 78 19.09 -28.88 -14.45
N SER A 79 18.00 -28.34 -13.95
CA SER A 79 16.72 -29.03 -13.72
C SER A 79 15.56 -28.12 -14.14
N THR A 80 14.42 -28.69 -14.51
CA THR A 80 13.23 -27.96 -14.95
C THR A 80 12.07 -28.20 -14.00
N SER A 81 11.16 -27.22 -13.88
CA SER A 81 9.83 -27.44 -13.30
C SER A 81 8.69 -27.24 -14.32
N TYR A 82 9.05 -27.14 -15.60
CA TYR A 82 8.10 -26.94 -16.69
C TYR A 82 7.68 -28.27 -17.28
N TYR A 83 6.63 -28.84 -16.71
CA TYR A 83 6.11 -30.17 -17.06
C TYR A 83 4.81 -30.12 -17.87
N SER A 84 4.54 -31.20 -18.60
CA SER A 84 3.26 -31.44 -19.28
C SER A 84 2.75 -32.86 -18.97
N PRO A 85 1.69 -33.02 -18.16
CA PRO A 85 0.91 -31.98 -17.49
C PRO A 85 1.70 -31.24 -16.39
N LYS A 86 1.21 -30.05 -16.00
CA LYS A 86 1.82 -29.22 -14.95
C LYS A 86 1.89 -29.96 -13.62
N GLY A 87 3.01 -29.82 -12.92
CA GLY A 87 3.24 -30.39 -11.60
C GLY A 87 4.38 -29.67 -10.87
N THR A 88 4.63 -30.10 -9.64
CA THR A 88 5.71 -29.58 -8.79
C THR A 88 6.93 -30.49 -8.91
N ALA A 89 8.08 -29.91 -9.23
CA ALA A 89 9.35 -30.61 -9.27
C ALA A 89 9.73 -31.18 -7.89
N ASN A 90 10.43 -32.30 -7.89
CA ASN A 90 11.04 -32.95 -6.74
C ASN A 90 12.29 -33.70 -7.24
N ASP A 91 13.18 -32.93 -7.86
CA ASP A 91 14.37 -33.43 -8.53
C ASP A 91 15.61 -33.14 -7.70
N TRP A 92 16.39 -34.17 -7.40
CA TRP A 92 17.55 -34.09 -6.50
C TRP A 92 18.86 -34.32 -7.23
N LEU A 93 19.82 -33.42 -7.02
CA LEU A 93 21.22 -33.59 -7.39
C LEU A 93 22.06 -33.73 -6.13
N ILE A 94 22.47 -34.96 -5.82
CA ILE A 94 23.15 -35.34 -4.57
C ILE A 94 24.67 -35.47 -4.80
N SER A 95 25.46 -34.78 -3.99
CA SER A 95 26.92 -34.78 -4.05
C SER A 95 27.52 -36.14 -3.70
N PRO A 96 28.77 -36.42 -4.13
CA PRO A 96 29.65 -37.38 -3.45
C PRO A 96 29.76 -37.09 -1.93
N GLN A 97 30.32 -38.04 -1.18
CA GLN A 97 30.62 -37.81 0.24
C GLN A 97 31.70 -36.73 0.39
N ILE A 98 31.44 -35.76 1.27
CA ILE A 98 32.32 -34.65 1.59
C ILE A 98 32.71 -34.77 3.05
N THR A 99 34.01 -34.88 3.34
CA THR A 99 34.50 -34.82 4.73
C THR A 99 34.75 -33.37 5.09
N VAL A 100 33.92 -32.79 5.94
CA VAL A 100 34.00 -31.37 6.30
C VAL A 100 35.19 -31.14 7.22
N SER A 101 36.05 -30.21 6.84
CA SER A 101 37.23 -29.76 7.59
C SER A 101 37.46 -28.26 7.37
N GLY A 102 38.37 -27.65 8.12
CA GLY A 102 38.63 -26.21 8.05
C GLY A 102 38.24 -25.49 9.34
N ASN A 103 38.54 -24.19 9.42
CA ASN A 103 38.22 -23.36 10.58
C ASN A 103 36.82 -22.72 10.46
N SER A 104 36.38 -22.42 9.24
CA SER A 104 35.11 -21.77 8.92
C SER A 104 34.55 -22.34 7.61
N PRO A 105 34.21 -23.64 7.56
CA PRO A 105 33.80 -24.27 6.31
C PRO A 105 32.40 -23.84 5.89
N PHE A 106 32.27 -23.41 4.64
CA PHE A 106 30.98 -23.14 3.99
C PHE A 106 30.85 -23.96 2.71
N LEU A 107 29.63 -24.41 2.44
CA LEU A 107 29.22 -24.74 1.08
C LEU A 107 29.04 -23.43 0.32
N LEU A 108 29.60 -23.33 -0.88
CA LEU A 108 29.50 -22.19 -1.79
C LEU A 108 29.04 -22.72 -3.16
N TRP A 109 28.17 -22.00 -3.85
CA TRP A 109 27.73 -22.35 -5.20
C TRP A 109 27.20 -21.12 -5.93
N ASP A 110 27.21 -21.17 -7.26
CA ASP A 110 26.51 -20.20 -8.10
C ASP A 110 25.18 -20.81 -8.57
N ALA A 111 24.12 -20.00 -8.59
CA ALA A 111 22.82 -20.43 -9.10
C ALA A 111 22.18 -19.34 -9.96
N LYS A 112 21.27 -19.76 -10.86
CA LYS A 112 20.52 -18.89 -11.75
C LYS A 112 19.20 -19.54 -12.18
N ALA A 113 18.14 -18.75 -12.28
CA ALA A 113 16.97 -19.10 -13.08
C ALA A 113 17.13 -18.63 -14.53
N ALA A 114 16.79 -19.47 -15.50
CA ALA A 114 17.01 -19.16 -16.91
C ALA A 114 16.09 -18.05 -17.45
N ASP A 115 14.86 -17.94 -16.93
CA ASP A 115 13.88 -16.94 -17.34
C ASP A 115 13.44 -16.06 -16.16
N PRO A 116 13.59 -14.72 -16.23
CA PRO A 116 13.21 -13.80 -15.15
C PRO A 116 11.70 -13.76 -14.83
N ASN A 117 10.84 -14.13 -15.79
CA ASN A 117 9.38 -14.16 -15.58
C ASN A 117 8.91 -15.50 -15.00
N PHE A 118 9.73 -16.54 -15.18
CA PHE A 118 9.47 -17.90 -14.76
C PHE A 118 10.65 -18.43 -13.95
N SER A 119 10.99 -17.72 -12.87
CA SER A 119 12.11 -18.08 -12.01
C SER A 119 11.81 -19.31 -11.16
N ASP A 120 12.58 -20.38 -11.37
CA ASP A 120 12.63 -21.53 -10.46
C ASP A 120 13.26 -21.13 -9.11
N GLY A 121 12.61 -21.53 -8.02
CA GLY A 121 13.19 -21.69 -6.70
C GLY A 121 13.74 -23.11 -6.46
N TYR A 122 14.45 -23.28 -5.35
CA TYR A 122 15.07 -24.55 -4.95
C TYR A 122 15.41 -24.57 -3.46
N LYS A 123 15.81 -25.75 -2.99
CA LYS A 123 16.38 -25.97 -1.67
C LYS A 123 17.76 -26.61 -1.75
N VAL A 124 18.57 -26.39 -0.72
CA VAL A 124 19.80 -27.14 -0.47
C VAL A 124 19.62 -27.93 0.80
N MET A 125 19.75 -29.26 0.71
CA MET A 125 19.60 -30.18 1.82
C MET A 125 20.94 -30.83 2.17
N LEU A 126 21.11 -31.27 3.41
CA LEU A 126 22.30 -31.96 3.90
C LEU A 126 21.91 -33.26 4.63
N ALA A 127 22.67 -34.32 4.33
CA ALA A 127 22.63 -35.60 5.03
C ALA A 127 23.78 -35.66 6.06
N PRO A 128 23.52 -35.49 7.37
CA PRO A 128 24.59 -35.36 8.38
C PRO A 128 25.44 -36.62 8.57
N ASN A 129 24.90 -37.77 8.19
CA ASN A 129 25.53 -39.08 8.26
C ASN A 129 26.20 -39.51 6.93
N GLY A 130 26.13 -38.67 5.88
CA GLY A 130 26.67 -38.99 4.56
C GLY A 130 25.86 -40.05 3.78
N GLY A 131 24.61 -40.31 4.21
CA GLY A 131 23.65 -41.16 3.51
C GLY A 131 23.26 -40.60 2.15
N ASN A 132 22.78 -41.46 1.26
CA ASN A 132 22.56 -41.16 -0.17
C ASN A 132 21.10 -41.37 -0.62
N SER A 133 20.19 -41.66 0.31
CA SER A 133 18.75 -41.75 0.03
C SER A 133 18.09 -40.42 0.37
N VAL A 134 17.01 -40.04 -0.31
CA VAL A 134 16.26 -38.80 -0.02
C VAL A 134 15.91 -38.65 1.46
N SER A 135 15.56 -39.74 2.14
CA SER A 135 15.27 -39.75 3.59
C SER A 135 16.45 -39.42 4.50
N ASP A 136 17.68 -39.53 4.01
CA ASP A 136 18.89 -39.22 4.79
C ASP A 136 19.13 -37.70 4.89
N PHE A 137 18.51 -36.91 4.02
CA PHE A 137 18.65 -35.46 3.94
C PHE A 137 17.70 -34.76 4.90
N THR A 138 18.12 -34.66 6.17
CA THR A 138 17.28 -34.16 7.26
C THR A 138 17.52 -32.69 7.63
N VAL A 139 18.48 -32.02 7.00
CA VAL A 139 18.86 -30.63 7.32
C VAL A 139 18.66 -29.76 6.09
N GLU A 140 17.84 -28.71 6.20
CA GLU A 140 17.74 -27.67 5.17
C GLU A 140 18.80 -26.61 5.43
N LEU A 141 19.73 -26.43 4.49
CA LEU A 141 20.80 -25.43 4.55
C LEU A 141 20.39 -24.09 3.93
N TYR A 142 19.51 -24.13 2.93
CA TYR A 142 19.08 -22.97 2.17
C TYR A 142 17.76 -23.26 1.44
N SER A 143 16.94 -22.23 1.23
CA SER A 143 15.75 -22.28 0.37
C SER A 143 15.48 -20.90 -0.23
N THR A 144 15.11 -20.85 -1.51
CA THR A 144 14.55 -19.64 -2.14
C THR A 144 13.34 -20.02 -3.01
N PRO A 145 12.22 -19.26 -2.96
CA PRO A 145 11.05 -19.53 -3.79
C PRO A 145 11.24 -19.11 -5.26
N ALA A 146 12.23 -18.26 -5.56
CA ALA A 146 12.58 -17.81 -6.90
C ALA A 146 14.05 -17.38 -6.93
N GLU A 147 14.86 -17.97 -7.81
CA GLU A 147 16.26 -17.60 -8.00
C GLU A 147 16.41 -16.43 -9.01
N ASN A 148 17.54 -15.72 -8.89
CA ASN A 148 17.90 -14.59 -9.74
C ASN A 148 18.09 -15.02 -11.21
N SER A 149 17.72 -14.14 -12.15
CA SER A 149 17.93 -14.35 -13.60
C SER A 149 19.37 -14.09 -14.07
N VAL A 150 20.23 -13.70 -13.14
CA VAL A 150 21.67 -13.50 -13.31
C VAL A 150 22.36 -14.42 -12.29
N TRP A 151 23.51 -14.98 -12.66
CA TRP A 151 24.29 -15.83 -11.76
C TRP A 151 24.55 -15.14 -10.42
N LYS A 152 24.13 -15.79 -9.34
CA LYS A 152 24.30 -15.32 -7.97
C LYS A 152 25.03 -16.37 -7.15
N SER A 153 26.13 -15.96 -6.52
CA SER A 153 26.82 -16.79 -5.55
C SER A 153 26.03 -16.88 -4.25
N ARG A 154 25.97 -18.07 -3.70
CA ARG A 154 25.25 -18.45 -2.48
C ARG A 154 26.20 -19.21 -1.55
N PHE A 155 25.86 -19.27 -0.27
CA PHE A 155 26.65 -20.00 0.70
C PHE A 155 25.81 -20.55 1.86
N ALA A 156 26.30 -21.60 2.50
CA ALA A 156 25.71 -22.18 3.71
C ALA A 156 26.78 -22.66 4.68
N ASN A 157 26.62 -22.33 5.96
CA ASN A 157 27.60 -22.65 7.00
C ASN A 157 27.60 -24.15 7.32
N LEU A 158 28.77 -24.78 7.28
CA LEU A 158 28.97 -26.20 7.59
C LEU A 158 29.74 -26.43 8.90
N SER A 159 29.99 -25.40 9.70
CA SER A 159 30.81 -25.47 10.92
C SER A 159 30.32 -26.52 11.93
N ALA A 160 29.01 -26.75 12.01
CA ALA A 160 28.43 -27.79 12.87
C ALA A 160 28.84 -29.23 12.47
N TYR A 161 29.33 -29.42 11.25
CA TYR A 161 29.66 -30.71 10.67
C TYR A 161 31.17 -30.95 10.55
N ILE A 162 32.02 -30.10 11.14
CA ILE A 162 33.48 -30.30 11.16
C ILE A 162 33.82 -31.71 11.69
N GLY A 163 34.61 -32.45 10.92
CA GLY A 163 35.00 -33.82 11.20
C GLY A 163 33.91 -34.87 10.91
N ARG A 164 32.84 -34.50 10.20
CA ARG A 164 31.80 -35.42 9.70
C ARG A 164 31.94 -35.61 8.21
N THR A 165 31.53 -36.78 7.74
CA THR A 165 31.36 -37.07 6.33
C THR A 165 29.88 -36.89 5.99
N VAL A 166 29.57 -35.88 5.19
CA VAL A 166 28.21 -35.46 4.82
C VAL A 166 27.98 -35.64 3.31
N ARG A 167 26.73 -35.48 2.88
CA ARG A 167 26.38 -35.16 1.49
C ARG A 167 25.50 -33.93 1.46
N VAL A 168 25.57 -33.17 0.38
CA VAL A 168 24.67 -32.05 0.09
C VAL A 168 23.84 -32.37 -1.14
N ALA A 169 22.62 -31.84 -1.21
CA ALA A 169 21.74 -32.03 -2.35
C ALA A 169 21.10 -30.72 -2.76
N PHE A 170 21.08 -30.44 -4.07
CA PHE A 170 20.28 -29.37 -4.67
C PHE A 170 18.95 -29.97 -5.11
N VAL A 171 17.84 -29.37 -4.67
CA VAL A 171 16.49 -29.89 -4.89
C VAL A 171 15.66 -28.84 -5.62
N ASN A 172 15.33 -29.08 -6.89
CA ASN A 172 14.33 -28.26 -7.56
C ASN A 172 12.96 -28.66 -7.02
N ASN A 173 12.25 -27.68 -6.44
CA ASN A 173 10.93 -27.85 -5.84
C ASN A 173 9.90 -26.84 -6.38
N SER A 174 10.15 -26.30 -7.58
CA SER A 174 9.30 -25.31 -8.22
C SER A 174 8.09 -25.91 -8.91
N THR A 175 7.05 -25.11 -9.13
CA THR A 175 5.86 -25.51 -9.88
C THR A 175 5.68 -24.57 -11.06
N ASP A 176 5.68 -25.13 -12.27
CA ASP A 176 5.33 -24.41 -13.51
C ASP A 176 6.18 -23.14 -13.72
N LYS A 177 7.51 -23.27 -13.55
CA LYS A 177 8.49 -22.23 -13.88
C LYS A 177 9.20 -22.59 -15.19
N PHE A 178 10.53 -22.61 -15.24
CA PHE A 178 11.25 -22.92 -16.45
C PHE A 178 12.48 -23.81 -16.20
N ILE A 179 13.66 -23.23 -15.98
CA ILE A 179 14.92 -23.96 -15.76
C ILE A 179 15.71 -23.30 -14.64
N LEU A 180 16.16 -24.12 -13.69
CA LEU A 180 17.15 -23.79 -12.67
C LEU A 180 18.53 -24.28 -13.11
N LEU A 181 19.57 -23.47 -12.86
CA LEU A 181 20.97 -23.84 -13.04
C LEU A 181 21.76 -23.70 -11.74
N VAL A 182 22.70 -24.62 -11.51
CA VAL A 182 23.65 -24.62 -10.39
C VAL A 182 25.06 -24.96 -10.90
N ASP A 183 26.06 -24.24 -10.43
CA ASP A 183 27.46 -24.33 -10.88
C ASP A 183 28.46 -23.91 -9.79
N ASN A 184 29.76 -24.09 -10.02
CA ASN A 184 30.87 -23.64 -9.16
C ASN A 184 30.71 -24.03 -7.68
N ILE A 185 30.32 -25.28 -7.44
CA ILE A 185 30.05 -25.81 -6.11
C ILE A 185 31.37 -26.10 -5.41
N LYS A 186 31.57 -25.61 -4.18
CA LYS A 186 32.75 -25.93 -3.38
C LYS A 186 32.46 -25.94 -1.89
N VAL A 187 33.30 -26.65 -1.14
CA VAL A 187 33.40 -26.51 0.31
C VAL A 187 34.78 -25.98 0.63
N ASP A 188 34.83 -24.80 1.26
CA ASP A 188 36.07 -24.12 1.59
C ASP A 188 35.91 -23.24 2.83
N ASP A 189 37.02 -22.82 3.42
CA ASP A 189 37.01 -21.82 4.47
C ASP A 189 36.53 -20.48 3.89
N TYR A 190 35.42 -19.97 4.41
CA TYR A 190 34.82 -18.71 3.98
C TYR A 190 34.33 -17.92 5.19
N THR A 191 34.47 -16.61 5.11
CA THR A 191 33.90 -15.67 6.08
C THR A 191 32.94 -14.79 5.30
N PRO A 192 31.62 -15.07 5.35
CA PRO A 192 30.63 -14.18 4.78
C PRO A 192 30.81 -12.76 5.31
N ALA A 193 30.46 -11.76 4.50
CA ALA A 193 30.24 -10.43 5.05
C ALA A 193 29.15 -10.51 6.12
N ASP A 194 29.28 -9.78 7.21
CA ASP A 194 28.21 -9.66 8.19
C ASP A 194 26.93 -9.13 7.52
N LEU A 195 25.76 -9.40 8.12
CA LEU A 195 24.53 -8.72 7.69
C LEU A 195 24.75 -7.22 7.73
N PRO A 196 24.19 -6.45 6.79
CA PRO A 196 24.35 -5.01 6.83
C PRO A 196 23.73 -4.42 8.09
N ASN A 197 24.30 -3.35 8.62
CA ASN A 197 23.61 -2.52 9.59
C ASN A 197 22.43 -1.77 8.93
N CYS A 198 21.49 -1.28 9.75
CA CYS A 198 20.37 -0.49 9.27
C CYS A 198 20.82 0.85 8.66
N ALA A 199 20.10 1.30 7.64
CA ALA A 199 20.31 2.62 7.05
C ALA A 199 19.88 3.72 8.02
N THR A 200 20.53 4.88 7.92
CA THR A 200 20.10 6.09 8.63
C THR A 200 19.06 6.82 7.80
N LEU A 201 17.82 6.85 8.25
CA LEU A 201 16.72 7.53 7.55
C LEU A 201 16.88 9.07 7.66
N ASN A 202 16.64 9.78 6.55
CA ASN A 202 16.88 11.22 6.46
C ASN A 202 15.60 12.03 6.20
N LEU A 203 14.89 11.76 5.11
CA LEU A 203 13.66 12.48 4.74
C LEU A 203 12.58 11.49 4.27
N PRO A 204 11.28 11.75 4.54
CA PRO A 204 10.77 12.72 5.54
C PRO A 204 11.33 12.47 6.94
N LEU A 205 11.48 13.52 7.75
CA LEU A 205 12.00 13.41 9.12
C LEU A 205 11.03 12.62 10.01
N ASP A 206 11.55 11.96 11.05
CA ASP A 206 10.68 11.26 12.00
C ASP A 206 9.75 12.22 12.75
N GLY A 207 8.46 11.98 12.64
CA GLY A 207 7.40 12.84 13.16
C GLY A 207 7.17 14.11 12.33
N GLU A 208 7.69 14.22 11.10
CA GLU A 208 7.46 15.39 10.25
C GLU A 208 5.97 15.58 9.97
N SER A 209 5.47 16.80 10.07
CA SER A 209 4.07 17.15 9.84
C SER A 209 3.91 18.03 8.60
N ASN A 210 2.73 18.01 7.98
CA ASN A 210 2.38 18.82 6.82
C ASN A 210 3.24 18.51 5.58
N VAL A 211 3.55 17.24 5.36
CA VAL A 211 4.29 16.80 4.17
C VAL A 211 3.38 16.83 2.94
N GLU A 212 3.82 17.57 1.91
CA GLU A 212 3.15 17.60 0.60
C GLU A 212 3.26 16.25 -0.11
N PHE A 213 2.12 15.68 -0.50
CA PHE A 213 2.06 14.29 -1.00
C PHE A 213 1.47 14.14 -2.40
N LEU A 214 0.70 15.13 -2.88
CA LEU A 214 -0.03 15.06 -4.15
C LEU A 214 0.89 14.96 -5.38
N SER A 215 2.13 15.46 -5.27
CA SER A 215 3.14 15.35 -6.33
C SER A 215 4.13 14.19 -6.12
N GLY A 216 3.85 13.32 -5.14
CA GLY A 216 4.72 12.27 -4.64
C GLY A 216 5.70 12.76 -3.58
N VAL A 217 6.01 11.89 -2.63
CA VAL A 217 6.92 12.18 -1.51
C VAL A 217 8.29 11.60 -1.83
N ASN A 218 9.34 12.40 -1.64
CA ASN A 218 10.72 11.94 -1.78
C ASN A 218 11.22 11.40 -0.44
N PHE A 219 11.74 10.19 -0.48
CA PHE A 219 12.36 9.51 0.65
C PHE A 219 13.86 9.42 0.43
N SER A 220 14.64 9.59 1.48
CA SER A 220 16.09 9.43 1.43
C SER A 220 16.65 8.89 2.73
N TRP A 221 17.78 8.19 2.61
CA TRP A 221 18.53 7.62 3.71
C TRP A 221 20.03 7.70 3.41
N SER A 222 20.86 7.35 4.37
CA SER A 222 22.30 7.16 4.19
C SER A 222 22.64 5.70 4.41
N ALA A 223 23.57 5.21 3.60
CA ALA A 223 24.12 3.88 3.76
C ALA A 223 24.70 3.70 5.18
N PRO A 224 24.62 2.49 5.77
CA PRO A 224 25.28 2.17 7.03
C PRO A 224 26.80 2.38 6.94
N GLU A 225 27.43 2.69 8.08
CA GLU A 225 28.87 2.98 8.14
C GLU A 225 29.77 1.80 7.75
N ASP A 226 29.28 0.56 7.88
CA ASP A 226 30.01 -0.64 7.48
C ASP A 226 30.18 -0.76 5.96
N GLY A 227 29.37 -0.05 5.17
CA GLY A 227 29.39 -0.09 3.71
C GLY A 227 29.03 -1.45 3.10
N ASN A 228 28.53 -2.42 3.89
CA ASN A 228 28.27 -3.79 3.45
C ASN A 228 26.88 -3.92 2.81
N VAL A 229 26.52 -3.03 1.88
CA VAL A 229 25.19 -2.97 1.26
C VAL A 229 25.27 -3.10 -0.25
N ASP A 230 24.50 -4.05 -0.79
CA ASP A 230 24.29 -4.21 -2.23
C ASP A 230 23.04 -3.43 -2.69
N GLU A 231 21.95 -3.48 -1.92
CA GLU A 231 20.64 -2.88 -2.28
C GLU A 231 19.77 -2.58 -1.04
N TYR A 232 18.62 -1.94 -1.23
CA TYR A 232 17.67 -1.58 -0.17
C TYR A 232 16.24 -1.97 -0.56
N ASP A 233 15.54 -2.67 0.33
CA ASP A 233 14.08 -2.80 0.23
C ASP A 233 13.39 -1.62 0.89
N PHE A 234 12.37 -1.06 0.24
CA PHE A 234 11.60 0.06 0.76
C PHE A 234 10.16 -0.35 1.11
N PHE A 235 9.71 0.08 2.30
CA PHE A 235 8.37 -0.21 2.81
C PHE A 235 7.69 1.08 3.29
N ILE A 236 6.39 1.21 3.05
CA ILE A 236 5.56 2.31 3.57
C ILE A 236 4.08 1.91 3.66
N ASP A 237 3.45 2.17 4.81
CA ASP A 237 2.00 2.10 4.99
C ASP A 237 1.59 2.88 6.26
N THR A 238 0.36 2.69 6.75
CA THR A 238 -0.16 3.35 7.97
C THR A 238 0.08 2.55 9.25
N ASN A 239 0.78 1.40 9.18
CA ASN A 239 1.13 0.59 10.34
C ASN A 239 2.48 1.05 10.92
N PRO A 240 2.59 1.27 12.25
CA PRO A 240 3.87 1.60 12.91
C PRO A 240 5.04 0.67 12.56
N ASN A 241 4.75 -0.59 12.21
CA ASN A 241 5.70 -1.53 11.63
C ASN A 241 5.32 -1.79 10.17
N PRO A 242 5.78 -0.98 9.21
CA PRO A 242 5.32 -1.06 7.84
C PRO A 242 5.74 -2.39 7.18
N THR A 243 4.80 -2.96 6.43
CA THR A 243 4.93 -4.27 5.75
C THR A 243 4.66 -4.18 4.25
N THR A 244 4.02 -3.11 3.79
CA THR A 244 3.74 -2.88 2.38
C THR A 244 5.03 -2.57 1.63
N TYR A 245 5.49 -3.54 0.85
CA TYR A 245 6.72 -3.46 0.05
C TYR A 245 6.48 -2.69 -1.25
N ILE A 246 7.29 -1.66 -1.49
CA ILE A 246 7.20 -0.82 -2.70
C ILE A 246 8.19 -1.28 -3.78
N GLY A 247 9.37 -1.75 -3.38
CA GLY A 247 10.41 -2.16 -4.32
C GLY A 247 11.81 -2.22 -3.69
N THR A 248 12.76 -2.71 -4.48
CA THR A 248 14.20 -2.73 -4.16
C THR A 248 14.92 -1.71 -5.04
N THR A 249 15.94 -1.05 -4.49
CA THR A 249 16.79 -0.09 -5.22
C THR A 249 18.23 -0.16 -4.74
N THR A 250 19.19 0.14 -5.62
CA THR A 250 20.60 0.36 -5.26
C THR A 250 20.88 1.80 -4.83
N GLU A 251 19.93 2.70 -5.08
CA GLU A 251 20.02 4.12 -4.71
C GLU A 251 19.66 4.33 -3.24
N THR A 252 20.07 5.47 -2.68
CA THR A 252 19.75 5.87 -1.30
C THR A 252 18.53 6.79 -1.20
N SER A 253 17.67 6.72 -2.22
CA SER A 253 16.43 7.50 -2.28
C SER A 253 15.38 6.83 -3.16
N VAL A 254 14.11 7.11 -2.86
CA VAL A 254 12.96 6.71 -3.69
C VAL A 254 11.91 7.83 -3.68
N LYS A 255 11.20 8.00 -4.80
CA LYS A 255 10.00 8.85 -4.84
C LYS A 255 8.77 7.96 -4.87
N VAL A 256 7.92 8.08 -3.84
CA VAL A 256 6.65 7.35 -3.79
C VAL A 256 5.54 8.28 -4.27
N ASN A 257 4.81 7.85 -5.30
CA ASN A 257 3.62 8.52 -5.80
C ASN A 257 2.37 7.77 -5.33
N GLY A 258 1.20 8.42 -5.41
CA GLY A 258 -0.07 7.74 -5.14
C GLY A 258 -0.43 7.62 -3.65
N LEU A 259 0.21 8.40 -2.77
CA LEU A 259 -0.40 8.71 -1.49
C LEU A 259 -1.64 9.56 -1.77
N THR A 260 -2.76 9.24 -1.11
CA THR A 260 -4.06 9.84 -1.45
C THR A 260 -4.78 10.45 -0.26
N HIS A 261 -4.31 10.27 0.97
CA HIS A 261 -5.00 10.78 2.17
C HIS A 261 -4.24 11.94 2.79
N GLY A 262 -4.93 13.06 2.98
CA GLY A 262 -4.43 14.22 3.73
C GLY A 262 -4.54 14.01 5.24
N GLY A 263 -3.69 14.71 6.01
CA GLY A 263 -3.70 14.62 7.48
C GLY A 263 -3.42 13.22 8.03
N THR A 264 -2.85 12.33 7.22
CA THR A 264 -2.67 10.92 7.53
C THR A 264 -1.23 10.62 7.90
N THR A 265 -1.03 9.86 8.98
CA THR A 265 0.28 9.41 9.41
C THR A 265 0.68 8.14 8.67
N TYR A 266 1.83 8.19 8.00
CA TYR A 266 2.48 7.06 7.35
C TYR A 266 3.78 6.71 8.07
N TYR A 267 4.13 5.43 8.05
CA TYR A 267 5.37 4.88 8.58
C TYR A 267 6.16 4.25 7.44
N TRP A 268 7.46 4.45 7.43
CA TRP A 268 8.31 3.98 6.34
C TRP A 268 9.69 3.53 6.84
N LYS A 269 10.32 2.63 6.09
CA LYS A 269 11.70 2.19 6.34
C LYS A 269 12.38 1.78 5.04
N ALA A 270 13.70 1.96 5.00
CA ALA A 270 14.59 1.36 4.02
C ALA A 270 15.46 0.31 4.71
N VAL A 271 15.41 -0.93 4.23
CA VAL A 271 16.10 -2.08 4.81
C VAL A 271 17.27 -2.46 3.90
N PRO A 272 18.52 -2.21 4.30
CA PRO A 272 19.69 -2.61 3.54
C PRO A 272 19.82 -4.12 3.41
N LYS A 273 20.39 -4.57 2.30
CA LYS A 273 20.58 -5.98 1.95
C LYS A 273 21.93 -6.21 1.30
N ASN A 274 22.52 -7.38 1.55
CA ASN A 274 23.66 -7.89 0.81
C ASN A 274 23.52 -9.39 0.53
N ALA A 275 24.55 -10.02 -0.04
CA ALA A 275 24.57 -11.45 -0.30
C ALA A 275 24.31 -12.34 0.93
N SER A 276 24.58 -11.86 2.14
CA SER A 276 24.35 -12.57 3.40
C SER A 276 22.92 -12.44 3.93
N GLY A 277 22.16 -11.45 3.49
CA GLY A 277 20.77 -11.25 3.88
C GLY A 277 20.39 -9.79 4.07
N SER A 278 19.26 -9.58 4.75
CA SER A 278 18.73 -8.24 5.05
C SER A 278 19.17 -7.79 6.44
N ALA A 279 19.36 -6.49 6.62
CA ALA A 279 19.51 -5.89 7.92
C ALA A 279 18.30 -6.22 8.81
N GLU A 280 18.56 -6.56 10.07
CA GLU A 280 17.53 -6.90 11.04
C GLU A 280 17.27 -5.76 12.02
N ASN A 281 16.06 -5.72 12.60
CA ASN A 281 15.68 -4.78 13.67
C ASN A 281 15.78 -3.29 13.29
N CYS A 282 15.58 -2.95 12.01
CA CYS A 282 15.57 -1.56 11.56
C CYS A 282 14.30 -0.82 11.99
N SER A 283 14.49 0.36 12.58
CA SER A 283 13.41 1.27 12.95
C SER A 283 12.77 1.92 11.74
N ALA A 284 11.47 2.19 11.82
CA ALA A 284 10.75 3.02 10.87
C ALA A 284 10.72 4.48 11.33
N PHE A 285 10.67 5.40 10.37
CA PHE A 285 10.30 6.80 10.62
C PHE A 285 8.81 6.98 10.30
N SER A 286 8.23 8.00 10.91
CA SER A 286 6.85 8.42 10.65
C SER A 286 6.78 9.83 10.08
N PHE A 287 5.74 10.13 9.31
CA PHE A 287 5.40 11.50 8.92
C PHE A 287 3.89 11.63 8.73
N THR A 288 3.37 12.85 8.78
CA THR A 288 1.95 13.16 8.56
C THR A 288 1.79 14.07 7.36
N THR A 289 0.96 13.66 6.42
CA THR A 289 0.65 14.44 5.20
C THR A 289 -0.07 15.73 5.54
N VAL A 290 0.07 16.75 4.68
CA VAL A 290 -0.73 17.97 4.78
C VAL A 290 -2.23 17.65 4.74
N GLU A 291 -3.03 18.34 5.56
CA GLU A 291 -4.48 18.18 5.56
C GLU A 291 -5.08 18.74 4.27
N THR A 292 -6.10 18.08 3.74
CA THR A 292 -6.82 18.50 2.54
C THR A 292 -8.27 18.80 2.87
N GLU A 293 -8.95 19.59 2.05
CA GLU A 293 -10.36 19.93 2.27
C GLU A 293 -11.30 18.71 2.19
N VAL A 294 -10.83 17.61 1.60
CA VAL A 294 -11.55 16.32 1.50
C VAL A 294 -11.26 15.38 2.67
N ALA A 295 -10.34 15.73 3.58
CA ALA A 295 -10.02 14.90 4.74
C ALA A 295 -11.29 14.60 5.57
N PRO A 296 -11.43 13.39 6.15
CA PRO A 296 -10.44 12.30 6.19
C PRO A 296 -10.38 11.44 4.92
N TYR A 297 -11.26 11.68 3.95
CA TYR A 297 -11.33 10.88 2.74
C TYR A 297 -10.17 11.17 1.80
N CYS A 298 -9.84 10.20 0.95
CA CYS A 298 -8.79 10.37 -0.03
C CYS A 298 -9.10 11.43 -1.09
N GLY A 299 -8.09 12.16 -1.54
CA GLY A 299 -8.14 13.18 -2.57
C GLY A 299 -7.33 14.43 -2.18
N PRO A 300 -7.50 15.55 -2.91
CA PRO A 300 -8.46 15.76 -3.99
C PRO A 300 -8.19 14.88 -5.23
N LEU A 301 -9.25 14.56 -5.98
CA LEU A 301 -9.12 13.80 -7.21
C LEU A 301 -8.62 14.69 -8.35
N ASN A 302 -7.66 14.18 -9.11
CA ASN A 302 -7.12 14.87 -10.26
C ASN A 302 -7.70 14.32 -11.57
N PHE A 303 -8.02 15.23 -12.49
CA PHE A 303 -8.50 14.91 -13.84
C PHE A 303 -7.56 15.54 -14.87
N THR A 304 -6.72 14.71 -15.50
CA THR A 304 -5.46 15.17 -16.12
C THR A 304 -5.64 16.06 -17.35
N PHE A 305 -6.74 15.94 -18.10
CA PHE A 305 -6.93 16.68 -19.36
C PHE A 305 -8.06 17.71 -19.28
N ASN A 306 -9.31 17.27 -19.11
CA ASN A 306 -10.44 18.19 -19.00
C ASN A 306 -11.32 17.84 -17.80
N VAL A 307 -11.80 18.90 -17.15
CA VAL A 307 -12.95 18.80 -16.25
C VAL A 307 -14.20 18.76 -17.11
N GLU A 308 -14.86 17.61 -17.08
CA GLU A 308 -16.13 17.37 -17.78
C GLU A 308 -17.25 17.29 -16.72
N PRO A 309 -17.90 18.42 -16.40
CA PRO A 309 -18.58 18.59 -15.15
C PRO A 309 -19.79 17.67 -15.00
N ILE A 310 -20.01 17.25 -13.76
CA ILE A 310 -21.32 16.86 -13.25
C ILE A 310 -22.14 18.16 -13.19
N SER A 311 -23.38 18.13 -13.66
CA SER A 311 -24.23 19.33 -13.75
C SER A 311 -25.47 19.25 -12.86
N SER A 312 -25.83 18.05 -12.40
CA SER A 312 -26.89 17.87 -11.42
C SER A 312 -26.75 16.55 -10.69
N VAL A 313 -26.95 16.59 -9.37
CA VAL A 313 -27.09 15.41 -8.51
C VAL A 313 -28.37 15.56 -7.70
N SER A 314 -29.25 14.56 -7.77
CA SER A 314 -30.44 14.49 -6.93
C SER A 314 -30.55 13.14 -6.24
N PHE A 315 -30.69 13.14 -4.91
CA PHE A 315 -30.73 11.94 -4.07
C PHE A 315 -31.34 12.27 -2.70
N GLY A 316 -32.11 11.37 -2.08
CA GLY A 316 -32.63 11.57 -0.72
C GLY A 316 -33.36 12.91 -0.48
N GLY A 317 -34.11 13.37 -1.48
CA GLY A 317 -34.84 14.65 -1.45
C GLY A 317 -34.00 15.91 -1.66
N MET A 318 -32.68 15.81 -1.81
CA MET A 318 -31.85 16.95 -2.23
C MET A 318 -31.69 17.00 -3.75
N THR A 319 -31.44 18.22 -4.25
CA THR A 319 -31.00 18.48 -5.64
C THR A 319 -29.94 19.56 -5.60
N ASN A 320 -28.80 19.32 -6.24
CA ASN A 320 -27.77 20.31 -6.50
C ASN A 320 -27.59 20.46 -8.01
N VAL A 321 -27.57 21.70 -8.50
CA VAL A 321 -27.32 22.02 -9.91
C VAL A 321 -26.05 22.85 -9.98
N SER A 322 -25.04 22.36 -10.70
CA SER A 322 -23.70 22.93 -10.85
C SER A 322 -23.46 23.39 -12.29
N ASP A 323 -22.35 24.10 -12.52
CA ASP A 323 -22.01 24.64 -13.84
C ASP A 323 -21.68 23.52 -14.83
N ALA A 324 -22.37 23.50 -15.98
CA ALA A 324 -22.16 22.52 -17.03
C ALA A 324 -21.02 22.89 -18.01
N ALA A 325 -20.41 24.06 -17.86
CA ALA A 325 -19.33 24.53 -18.74
C ALA A 325 -18.03 23.73 -18.52
N LEU A 326 -17.51 23.15 -19.60
CA LEU A 326 -16.24 22.41 -19.60
C LEU A 326 -15.11 23.28 -19.04
N ASN A 327 -14.30 22.71 -18.14
CA ASN A 327 -13.14 23.37 -17.52
C ASN A 327 -13.44 24.67 -16.74
N ASN A 328 -14.70 24.92 -16.35
CA ASN A 328 -15.07 26.14 -15.62
C ASN A 328 -15.24 25.92 -14.10
N SER A 329 -15.18 24.67 -13.65
CA SER A 329 -15.28 24.27 -12.24
C SER A 329 -14.01 23.53 -11.77
N PRO A 330 -13.75 23.46 -10.45
CA PRO A 330 -12.74 22.56 -9.90
C PRO A 330 -13.00 21.11 -10.29
N ALA A 331 -11.92 20.33 -10.42
CA ALA A 331 -12.01 18.92 -10.78
C ALA A 331 -12.62 18.05 -9.65
N HIS A 332 -12.55 18.54 -8.41
CA HIS A 332 -13.18 17.96 -7.23
C HIS A 332 -13.86 19.07 -6.41
N GLU A 333 -15.18 19.02 -6.30
CA GLU A 333 -15.98 20.06 -5.62
C GLU A 333 -16.65 19.54 -4.34
N LEU A 334 -16.84 20.43 -3.37
CA LEU A 334 -17.43 20.13 -2.07
C LEU A 334 -18.74 20.91 -1.88
N PHE A 335 -19.86 20.19 -1.86
CA PHE A 335 -21.22 20.72 -1.63
C PHE A 335 -21.80 20.19 -0.31
N LEU A 336 -21.02 20.29 0.76
CA LEU A 336 -21.32 19.67 2.06
C LEU A 336 -22.50 20.30 2.81
N ASP A 337 -22.94 21.47 2.38
CA ASP A 337 -24.17 22.13 2.83
C ASP A 337 -25.44 21.51 2.23
N LYS A 338 -25.30 20.71 1.17
CA LYS A 338 -26.40 19.94 0.57
C LYS A 338 -26.51 18.59 1.25
N ILE A 339 -27.69 18.32 1.80
CA ILE A 339 -27.95 17.16 2.66
C ILE A 339 -29.02 16.27 2.04
N ALA A 340 -28.64 15.06 1.64
CA ALA A 340 -29.55 13.99 1.28
C ALA A 340 -30.05 13.27 2.54
N ASN A 341 -31.36 13.05 2.66
CA ASN A 341 -31.93 12.34 3.80
C ASN A 341 -32.36 10.94 3.36
N VAL A 342 -31.91 9.92 4.08
CA VAL A 342 -32.20 8.51 3.77
C VAL A 342 -32.53 7.73 5.05
N GLU A 343 -33.26 6.63 4.89
CA GLU A 343 -33.61 5.73 5.99
C GLU A 343 -32.93 4.37 5.81
N PRO A 344 -32.33 3.77 6.85
CA PRO A 344 -31.74 2.44 6.76
C PRO A 344 -32.73 1.39 6.28
N GLY A 345 -32.30 0.53 5.34
CA GLY A 345 -33.11 -0.56 4.81
C GLY A 345 -34.18 -0.14 3.79
N THR A 346 -34.19 1.12 3.35
CA THR A 346 -35.04 1.57 2.24
C THR A 346 -34.28 1.57 0.91
N GLU A 347 -35.01 1.85 -0.16
CA GLU A 347 -34.46 2.09 -1.50
C GLU A 347 -34.70 3.55 -1.86
N GLU A 348 -33.70 4.22 -2.42
CA GLU A 348 -33.77 5.62 -2.84
C GLU A 348 -33.21 5.78 -4.26
N THR A 349 -33.91 6.54 -5.10
CA THR A 349 -33.46 6.80 -6.47
C THR A 349 -32.47 7.96 -6.50
N ILE A 350 -31.31 7.74 -7.13
CA ILE A 350 -30.38 8.80 -7.50
C ILE A 350 -30.55 9.17 -8.98
N THR A 351 -30.51 10.47 -9.27
CA THR A 351 -30.55 11.02 -10.63
C THR A 351 -29.33 11.89 -10.87
N LEU A 352 -28.60 11.63 -11.96
CA LEU A 352 -27.32 12.27 -12.27
C LEU A 352 -27.31 12.85 -13.69
N LYS A 353 -26.74 14.05 -13.83
CA LYS A 353 -26.51 14.73 -15.12
C LYS A 353 -25.07 15.23 -15.21
N GLY A 354 -24.57 15.41 -16.43
CA GLY A 354 -23.24 15.98 -16.65
C GLY A 354 -22.96 16.23 -18.13
N ASN A 355 -21.87 16.94 -18.42
CA ASN A 355 -21.45 17.23 -19.78
C ASN A 355 -20.45 16.17 -20.27
N THR A 356 -20.69 15.52 -21.40
CA THR A 356 -19.84 14.46 -21.98
C THR A 356 -18.90 14.97 -23.07
N ASN A 357 -18.80 16.28 -23.27
CA ASN A 357 -17.89 16.92 -24.23
C ASN A 357 -18.00 16.37 -25.66
N GLY A 358 -19.22 16.27 -26.16
CA GLY A 358 -19.53 15.68 -27.47
C GLY A 358 -20.13 14.28 -27.34
N ALA A 359 -20.13 13.50 -28.43
CA ALA A 359 -20.83 12.22 -28.55
C ALA A 359 -20.12 11.04 -27.85
N TRP A 360 -19.53 11.28 -26.68
CA TRP A 360 -18.82 10.30 -25.88
C TRP A 360 -19.69 9.72 -24.79
N GLU A 361 -19.27 8.57 -24.26
CA GLU A 361 -19.88 7.93 -23.09
C GLU A 361 -19.13 8.33 -21.81
N SER A 362 -19.88 8.74 -20.78
CA SER A 362 -19.37 8.91 -19.42
C SER A 362 -20.06 7.94 -18.47
N SER A 363 -19.30 7.38 -17.55
CA SER A 363 -19.80 6.50 -16.49
C SER A 363 -19.76 7.24 -15.16
N PHE A 364 -20.68 6.90 -14.27
CA PHE A 364 -20.76 7.45 -12.93
C PHE A 364 -20.58 6.33 -11.91
N VAL A 365 -20.00 6.69 -10.77
CA VAL A 365 -19.97 5.86 -9.57
C VAL A 365 -20.30 6.75 -8.37
N VAL A 366 -20.99 6.18 -7.39
CA VAL A 366 -21.36 6.86 -6.16
C VAL A 366 -20.76 6.09 -5.00
N PHE A 367 -20.06 6.78 -4.12
CA PHE A 367 -19.49 6.24 -2.89
C PHE A 367 -20.22 6.84 -1.69
N ILE A 368 -20.61 6.02 -0.71
CA ILE A 368 -21.25 6.51 0.52
C ILE A 368 -20.67 5.76 1.71
N ASP A 369 -20.06 6.49 2.64
CA ASP A 369 -19.41 5.94 3.84
C ASP A 369 -20.48 5.58 4.89
N TRP A 370 -21.15 4.44 4.71
CA TRP A 370 -22.27 4.03 5.56
C TRP A 370 -21.83 3.71 6.99
N ASN A 371 -20.58 3.29 7.17
CA ASN A 371 -20.05 2.92 8.48
C ASN A 371 -19.42 4.13 9.25
N GLN A 372 -19.23 5.26 8.56
CA GLN A 372 -18.65 6.52 9.04
C GLN A 372 -17.21 6.38 9.55
N ASN A 373 -16.35 5.65 8.83
CA ASN A 373 -14.94 5.46 9.19
C ASN A 373 -13.98 6.38 8.43
N GLY A 374 -14.47 7.20 7.49
CA GLY A 374 -13.63 8.07 6.67
C GLY A 374 -12.98 7.39 5.46
N ASN A 375 -13.42 6.18 5.12
CA ASN A 375 -13.00 5.42 3.95
C ASN A 375 -14.20 5.23 3.00
N PHE A 376 -13.93 5.04 1.70
CA PHE A 376 -14.95 4.70 0.70
C PHE A 376 -14.69 3.34 0.03
N ASP A 377 -13.54 2.72 0.28
CA ASP A 377 -13.14 1.44 -0.30
C ASP A 377 -13.76 0.22 0.40
N ASP A 378 -14.66 0.43 1.36
CA ASP A 378 -15.30 -0.66 2.09
C ASP A 378 -16.38 -1.37 1.25
N GLU A 379 -16.57 -2.67 1.53
CA GLU A 379 -17.57 -3.47 0.84
C GLU A 379 -18.99 -2.91 1.10
N GLY A 380 -19.76 -2.71 0.03
CA GLY A 380 -21.12 -2.18 0.11
C GLY A 380 -21.23 -0.64 0.08
N GLU A 381 -20.11 0.07 0.01
CA GLU A 381 -20.08 1.54 -0.04
C GLU A 381 -19.91 2.12 -1.45
N THR A 382 -19.70 1.27 -2.45
CA THR A 382 -19.51 1.64 -3.85
C THR A 382 -20.69 1.22 -4.73
N TYR A 383 -21.25 2.16 -5.48
CA TYR A 383 -22.36 1.94 -6.40
C TYR A 383 -21.95 2.36 -7.82
N GLU A 384 -21.65 1.40 -8.68
CA GLU A 384 -21.45 1.65 -10.11
C GLU A 384 -22.79 1.91 -10.79
N MET A 385 -22.90 3.00 -11.56
CA MET A 385 -24.11 3.27 -12.32
C MET A 385 -24.20 2.35 -13.54
N THR A 386 -25.33 1.65 -13.72
CA THR A 386 -25.51 0.68 -14.80
C THR A 386 -25.67 1.32 -16.17
N GLU A 387 -26.25 2.53 -16.20
CA GLU A 387 -26.42 3.31 -17.42
C GLU A 387 -25.25 4.27 -17.62
N LYS A 388 -24.90 4.49 -18.89
CA LYS A 388 -23.91 5.48 -19.29
C LYS A 388 -24.60 6.72 -19.83
N LEU A 389 -24.07 7.88 -19.48
CA LEU A 389 -24.50 9.14 -20.06
C LEU A 389 -23.82 9.34 -21.41
N VAL A 390 -24.58 9.58 -22.48
CA VAL A 390 -24.05 9.67 -23.85
C VAL A 390 -24.45 10.97 -24.53
N GLY A 391 -23.46 11.74 -24.98
CA GLY A 391 -23.70 12.92 -25.80
C GLY A 391 -24.45 14.05 -25.09
N SER A 392 -24.27 14.23 -23.78
CA SER A 392 -24.95 15.27 -23.01
C SER A 392 -24.12 16.56 -22.95
N THR A 393 -24.82 17.67 -23.03
CA THR A 393 -24.30 19.04 -22.83
C THR A 393 -24.35 19.48 -21.37
N GLY A 394 -24.88 18.64 -20.47
CA GLY A 394 -25.10 18.95 -19.05
C GLY A 394 -26.32 19.83 -18.77
N VAL A 395 -26.82 20.58 -19.76
CA VAL A 395 -28.04 21.41 -19.65
C VAL A 395 -29.24 20.87 -20.45
N ASP A 396 -29.02 19.82 -21.25
CA ASP A 396 -30.09 19.10 -21.95
C ASP A 396 -30.84 18.16 -21.00
N ASP A 397 -31.90 17.53 -21.50
CA ASP A 397 -32.76 16.62 -20.71
C ASP A 397 -32.17 15.21 -20.53
N LYS A 398 -30.88 15.00 -20.82
CA LYS A 398 -30.24 13.69 -20.65
C LYS A 398 -29.78 13.52 -19.20
N GLU A 399 -30.19 12.42 -18.62
CA GLU A 399 -29.87 12.02 -17.25
C GLU A 399 -29.76 10.50 -17.17
N ILE A 400 -29.09 10.02 -16.12
CA ILE A 400 -29.11 8.61 -15.74
C ILE A 400 -29.76 8.49 -14.36
N THR A 401 -30.44 7.37 -14.13
CA THR A 401 -31.08 7.09 -12.84
C THR A 401 -30.75 5.69 -12.36
N GLN A 402 -30.63 5.53 -11.05
CA GLN A 402 -30.46 4.21 -10.44
C GLN A 402 -31.11 4.18 -9.06
N VAL A 403 -31.69 3.04 -8.70
CA VAL A 403 -32.15 2.79 -7.34
C VAL A 403 -30.98 2.30 -6.50
N LEU A 404 -30.69 2.99 -5.40
CA LEU A 404 -29.68 2.60 -4.42
C LEU A 404 -30.37 2.00 -3.20
N ALA A 405 -29.97 0.78 -2.83
CA ALA A 405 -30.38 0.19 -1.56
C ALA A 405 -29.54 0.80 -0.43
N ILE A 406 -30.23 1.35 0.57
CA ILE A 406 -29.60 1.89 1.78
C ILE A 406 -29.38 0.73 2.75
N PRO A 407 -28.13 0.44 3.17
CA PRO A 407 -27.87 -0.69 4.06
C PRO A 407 -28.68 -0.61 5.35
N ALA A 408 -29.24 -1.74 5.78
CA ALA A 408 -30.06 -1.80 7.00
C ALA A 408 -29.23 -1.54 8.27
N ASP A 409 -27.92 -1.77 8.19
CA ASP A 409 -26.91 -1.53 9.23
C ASP A 409 -26.18 -0.20 9.07
N ALA A 410 -26.59 0.66 8.11
CA ALA A 410 -26.03 1.99 7.95
C ALA A 410 -26.08 2.78 9.26
N LYS A 411 -24.94 3.34 9.65
CA LYS A 411 -24.80 4.05 10.92
C LYS A 411 -25.56 5.37 10.86
N LYS A 412 -26.43 5.59 11.84
CA LYS A 412 -27.22 6.82 11.96
C LYS A 412 -26.32 8.04 12.14
N GLY A 413 -26.77 9.19 11.61
CA GLY A 413 -26.03 10.45 11.68
C GLY A 413 -25.61 10.97 10.30
N LEU A 414 -24.68 11.93 10.28
CA LEU A 414 -24.14 12.49 9.06
C LEU A 414 -22.97 11.67 8.54
N THR A 415 -22.95 11.42 7.25
CA THR A 415 -21.82 10.82 6.53
C THR A 415 -21.58 11.53 5.19
N ARG A 416 -20.51 11.15 4.48
CA ARG A 416 -20.13 11.70 3.18
C ARG A 416 -20.61 10.82 2.04
N MET A 417 -21.08 11.45 0.98
CA MET A 417 -21.26 10.84 -0.34
C MET A 417 -20.32 11.51 -1.34
N ARG A 418 -19.65 10.72 -2.17
CA ARG A 418 -18.89 11.20 -3.33
C ARG A 418 -19.52 10.68 -4.61
N VAL A 419 -19.83 11.58 -5.54
CA VAL A 419 -20.25 11.25 -6.89
C VAL A 419 -19.08 11.50 -7.82
N LYS A 420 -18.66 10.49 -8.57
CA LYS A 420 -17.55 10.61 -9.53
C LYS A 420 -18.03 10.25 -10.93
N LYS A 421 -17.72 11.11 -11.89
CA LYS A 421 -17.96 10.93 -13.32
C LYS A 421 -16.63 10.79 -14.04
N ASN A 422 -16.44 9.72 -14.80
CA ASN A 422 -15.27 9.51 -15.66
C ASN A 422 -15.68 9.26 -17.11
N PHE A 423 -14.84 9.71 -18.04
CA PHE A 423 -14.81 9.17 -19.40
C PHE A 423 -14.19 7.76 -19.38
N GLY A 424 -14.97 6.74 -19.79
CA GLY A 424 -14.56 5.34 -19.73
C GLY A 424 -14.55 4.73 -18.32
N LEU A 425 -13.94 3.55 -18.19
CA LEU A 425 -13.97 2.74 -16.95
C LEU A 425 -12.65 2.73 -16.17
N ALA A 426 -11.58 3.33 -16.72
CA ALA A 426 -10.28 3.35 -16.06
C ALA A 426 -10.36 4.07 -14.70
N ASN A 427 -9.91 3.39 -13.64
CA ASN A 427 -9.96 3.85 -12.24
C ASN A 427 -11.37 4.24 -11.75
N LEU A 428 -12.45 3.86 -12.46
CA LEU A 428 -13.80 4.28 -12.12
C LEU A 428 -14.15 3.89 -10.68
N LEU A 429 -13.90 2.64 -10.31
CA LEU A 429 -14.26 2.11 -8.98
C LEU A 429 -13.31 2.49 -7.85
N ASN A 430 -12.15 3.12 -8.12
CA ASN A 430 -11.24 3.56 -7.07
C ASN A 430 -11.67 4.95 -6.56
N PRO A 431 -12.15 5.11 -5.32
CA PRO A 431 -12.64 6.39 -4.81
C PRO A 431 -11.53 7.45 -4.74
N CYS A 432 -10.27 7.04 -4.64
CA CYS A 432 -9.10 7.88 -4.40
C CYS A 432 -8.35 8.32 -5.65
N VAL A 433 -8.75 7.80 -6.82
CA VAL A 433 -8.11 8.11 -8.10
C VAL A 433 -9.14 8.67 -9.07
N GLY A 434 -8.81 9.82 -9.67
CA GLY A 434 -9.59 10.43 -10.73
C GLY A 434 -9.37 9.75 -12.09
N GLY A 435 -9.46 10.51 -13.16
CA GLY A 435 -9.35 9.99 -14.53
C GLY A 435 -8.66 10.94 -15.49
N SER A 436 -8.71 10.63 -16.78
CA SER A 436 -8.23 11.55 -17.82
C SER A 436 -9.21 12.71 -18.03
N PHE A 437 -10.51 12.43 -18.04
CA PHE A 437 -11.59 13.39 -18.24
C PHE A 437 -12.74 13.06 -17.29
N GLY A 438 -13.31 14.06 -16.63
CA GLY A 438 -14.35 13.84 -15.63
C GLY A 438 -14.39 14.88 -14.54
N GLN A 439 -15.09 14.57 -13.45
CA GLN A 439 -15.18 15.39 -12.24
C GLN A 439 -15.64 14.53 -11.06
N ALA A 440 -15.35 14.99 -9.83
CA ALA A 440 -16.00 14.49 -8.63
C ALA A 440 -16.68 15.62 -7.84
N GLU A 441 -17.78 15.29 -7.17
CA GLU A 441 -18.52 16.17 -6.29
C GLU A 441 -18.83 15.44 -4.98
N GLU A 442 -18.78 16.15 -3.84
CA GLU A 442 -19.12 15.59 -2.54
C GLU A 442 -20.30 16.26 -1.86
N TYR A 443 -21.05 15.45 -1.10
CA TYR A 443 -22.32 15.79 -0.49
C TYR A 443 -22.44 15.19 0.90
N THR A 444 -23.33 15.74 1.73
CA THR A 444 -23.63 15.17 3.04
C THR A 444 -24.86 14.25 2.95
N VAL A 445 -24.80 13.08 3.56
CA VAL A 445 -25.95 12.17 3.73
C VAL A 445 -26.33 12.09 5.21
N SER A 446 -27.62 12.27 5.50
CA SER A 446 -28.21 12.13 6.82
C SER A 446 -28.98 10.82 6.90
N VAL A 447 -28.47 9.89 7.73
CA VAL A 447 -29.00 8.52 7.84
C VAL A 447 -29.90 8.40 9.07
N GLY A 448 -31.13 7.93 8.86
CA GLY A 448 -32.08 7.60 9.92
C GLY A 448 -32.64 8.84 10.64
N SER A 449 -32.74 9.95 9.91
CA SER A 449 -33.21 11.25 10.39
C SER A 449 -34.53 11.65 9.74
N LEU A 450 -35.54 10.78 9.73
CA LEU A 450 -36.92 11.23 9.93
C LEU A 450 -37.12 11.59 11.40
N ASP A 451 -36.48 12.67 11.84
CA ASP A 451 -37.10 13.47 12.88
C ASP A 451 -38.32 14.09 12.20
N THR A 452 -39.50 13.47 12.37
CA THR A 452 -40.67 14.32 12.60
C THR A 452 -40.18 15.28 13.67
N GLN A 453 -40.11 16.58 13.40
CA GLN A 453 -39.68 17.56 14.41
C GLN A 453 -40.62 17.52 15.62
N ASP A 454 -40.53 16.50 16.46
CA ASP A 454 -40.57 16.64 17.89
C ASP A 454 -39.20 17.19 18.24
N HIS A 455 -39.09 18.48 17.95
CA HIS A 455 -38.15 19.35 18.58
C HIS A 455 -38.01 18.94 20.06
N ASN A 456 -36.90 18.27 20.39
CA ASN A 456 -36.13 18.64 21.56
C ASN A 456 -35.58 20.06 21.28
N LYS A 457 -36.49 21.02 21.16
CA LYS A 457 -36.22 22.45 21.23
C LYS A 457 -35.54 22.60 22.57
N SER A 458 -34.33 23.18 22.62
CA SER A 458 -34.00 23.90 23.83
C SER A 458 -35.10 24.95 23.98
N ASN A 459 -35.92 24.79 25.01
CA ASN A 459 -37.09 25.60 25.22
C ASN A 459 -36.63 26.93 25.78
N VAL A 460 -36.81 28.00 25.01
CA VAL A 460 -36.69 29.36 25.55
C VAL A 460 -38.09 29.81 25.95
N THR A 461 -38.36 29.78 27.24
CA THR A 461 -39.58 30.36 27.82
C THR A 461 -39.33 31.82 28.15
N PHE A 462 -40.36 32.65 27.96
CA PHE A 462 -40.26 34.09 28.21
C PHE A 462 -41.57 34.65 28.74
N TYR A 463 -41.46 35.61 29.65
CA TYR A 463 -42.61 36.28 30.25
C TYR A 463 -42.22 37.63 30.86
N PRO A 464 -43.19 38.53 31.10
CA PRO A 464 -44.54 38.50 30.52
C PRO A 464 -44.52 38.79 29.02
N ASN A 465 -45.50 38.29 28.27
CA ASN A 465 -45.78 38.72 26.91
C ASN A 465 -47.30 38.94 26.77
N PRO A 466 -47.79 40.18 26.60
CA PRO A 466 -47.03 41.41 26.34
C PRO A 466 -46.17 41.92 27.52
N VAL A 467 -44.99 42.45 27.23
CA VAL A 467 -44.00 42.98 28.20
C VAL A 467 -44.13 44.49 28.38
N GLN A 468 -43.91 44.99 29.60
CA GLN A 468 -43.86 46.43 29.89
C GLN A 468 -42.41 46.91 30.04
N ASP A 469 -41.68 46.47 31.07
CA ASP A 469 -40.32 46.97 31.34
C ASP A 469 -39.26 45.87 31.33
N ILE A 470 -39.53 44.71 31.92
CA ILE A 470 -38.55 43.61 32.03
C ILE A 470 -39.08 42.34 31.40
N LEU A 471 -38.29 41.79 30.46
CA LEU A 471 -38.49 40.48 29.85
C LEU A 471 -37.65 39.44 30.60
N HIS A 472 -38.30 38.45 31.18
CA HIS A 472 -37.67 37.29 31.79
C HIS A 472 -37.49 36.20 30.72
N LEU A 473 -36.30 35.61 30.67
CA LEU A 473 -35.94 34.53 29.75
C LEU A 473 -35.40 33.36 30.54
N GLN A 474 -35.85 32.15 30.21
CA GLN A 474 -35.29 30.91 30.72
C GLN A 474 -35.10 29.92 29.57
N ALA A 475 -33.89 29.36 29.49
CA ALA A 475 -33.48 28.40 28.49
C ALA A 475 -32.79 27.17 29.13
N ASP A 476 -32.73 26.07 28.39
CA ASP A 476 -32.09 24.82 28.83
C ASP A 476 -30.55 24.87 28.82
N SER A 477 -29.97 25.89 28.16
CA SER A 477 -28.53 26.16 28.14
C SER A 477 -28.23 27.66 28.32
N LYS A 478 -26.96 28.01 28.54
CA LYS A 478 -26.56 29.41 28.76
C LYS A 478 -26.89 30.25 27.53
N ILE A 479 -27.60 31.35 27.76
CA ILE A 479 -27.84 32.36 26.73
C ILE A 479 -26.59 33.23 26.64
N LYS A 480 -25.95 33.26 25.47
CA LYS A 480 -24.75 34.08 25.18
C LYS A 480 -25.15 35.52 24.83
N ARG A 481 -26.23 35.67 24.08
CA ARG A 481 -26.67 36.97 23.56
C ARG A 481 -28.16 36.99 23.28
N LEU A 482 -28.76 38.15 23.50
CA LEU A 482 -30.09 38.48 23.02
C LEU A 482 -30.01 39.70 22.10
N THR A 483 -30.74 39.65 20.99
CA THR A 483 -30.81 40.72 20.00
C THR A 483 -32.27 40.98 19.62
N VAL A 484 -32.73 42.22 19.67
CA VAL A 484 -34.12 42.60 19.41
C VAL A 484 -34.19 43.47 18.15
N TYR A 485 -35.13 43.14 17.27
CA TYR A 485 -35.41 43.83 16.03
C TYR A 485 -36.86 44.34 16.02
N ASP A 486 -37.10 45.49 15.40
CA ASP A 486 -38.46 45.96 15.14
C ASP A 486 -39.15 45.19 14.01
N ALA A 487 -40.41 45.53 13.70
CA ALA A 487 -41.19 44.88 12.66
C ALA A 487 -40.62 45.03 11.23
N THR A 488 -39.70 45.98 11.02
CA THR A 488 -39.01 46.18 9.73
C THR A 488 -37.67 45.43 9.64
N GLY A 489 -37.28 44.71 10.70
CA GLY A 489 -36.00 44.02 10.80
C GLY A 489 -34.85 44.93 11.23
N LYS A 490 -35.10 46.18 11.63
CA LYS A 490 -34.07 47.08 12.14
C LYS A 490 -33.68 46.67 13.56
N LEU A 491 -32.37 46.60 13.80
CA LEU A 491 -31.80 46.30 15.12
C LEU A 491 -32.12 47.41 16.12
N MET A 492 -32.75 47.05 17.24
CA MET A 492 -33.16 47.97 18.29
C MET A 492 -32.27 47.87 19.54
N MET A 493 -31.87 46.65 19.91
CA MET A 493 -30.93 46.43 21.02
C MET A 493 -30.22 45.09 20.90
N SER A 494 -29.02 44.99 21.49
CA SER A 494 -28.31 43.72 21.69
C SER A 494 -27.67 43.68 23.07
N LYS A 495 -27.72 42.54 23.75
CA LYS A 495 -27.22 42.35 25.11
C LYS A 495 -26.48 41.02 25.21
N LYS A 496 -25.23 41.04 25.70
CA LYS A 496 -24.52 39.82 26.11
C LYS A 496 -25.09 39.32 27.42
N LEU A 497 -25.28 38.00 27.51
CA LEU A 497 -25.82 37.27 28.65
C LEU A 497 -24.87 36.11 28.96
N ASN A 498 -25.01 35.46 30.13
CA ASN A 498 -24.16 34.33 30.50
C ASN A 498 -24.82 33.38 31.51
N ALA A 499 -26.14 33.30 31.51
CA ALA A 499 -26.91 32.47 32.42
C ALA A 499 -28.04 31.75 31.68
N THR A 500 -28.56 30.68 32.27
CA THR A 500 -29.77 29.98 31.78
C THR A 500 -31.05 30.74 32.08
N LYS A 501 -31.03 31.63 33.08
CA LYS A 501 -32.11 32.57 33.43
C LYS A 501 -31.60 33.99 33.35
N ASN A 502 -32.29 34.85 32.61
CA ASN A 502 -31.90 36.25 32.41
C ASN A 502 -33.09 37.19 32.54
N GLN A 503 -32.80 38.43 32.94
CA GLN A 503 -33.77 39.53 32.94
C GLN A 503 -33.22 40.62 32.03
N VAL A 504 -34.03 41.06 31.06
CA VAL A 504 -33.63 42.07 30.08
C VAL A 504 -34.59 43.25 30.19
N ASN A 505 -34.04 44.43 30.50
CA ASN A 505 -34.80 45.66 30.50
C ASN A 505 -35.06 46.12 29.06
N VAL A 506 -36.34 46.22 28.70
CA VAL A 506 -36.87 46.61 27.39
C VAL A 506 -37.73 47.89 27.47
N SER A 507 -37.67 48.63 28.58
CA SER A 507 -38.49 49.85 28.79
C SER A 507 -38.20 50.96 27.79
N GLN A 508 -37.01 50.93 27.16
CA GLN A 508 -36.56 51.86 26.13
C GLN A 508 -37.25 51.61 24.76
N LEU A 509 -37.90 50.45 24.58
CA LEU A 509 -38.62 50.12 23.35
C LEU A 509 -39.99 50.81 23.33
N LEU A 510 -40.39 51.33 22.18
CA LEU A 510 -41.74 51.86 21.98
C LEU A 510 -42.77 50.71 21.94
N PRO A 511 -44.06 50.97 22.20
CA PRO A 511 -45.11 49.96 22.05
C PRO A 511 -45.14 49.39 20.62
N GLY A 512 -45.16 48.06 20.49
CA GLY A 512 -45.07 47.40 19.18
C GLY A 512 -44.70 45.91 19.24
N VAL A 513 -44.63 45.28 18.07
CA VAL A 513 -44.21 43.88 17.92
C VAL A 513 -42.72 43.84 17.58
N TYR A 514 -41.98 43.00 18.28
CA TYR A 514 -40.54 42.84 18.10
C TYR A 514 -40.17 41.37 17.89
N THR A 515 -39.14 41.16 17.06
CA THR A 515 -38.50 39.86 16.87
C THR A 515 -37.25 39.81 17.75
N VAL A 516 -37.11 38.75 18.55
CA VAL A 516 -36.01 38.58 19.50
C VAL A 516 -35.22 37.33 19.14
N ASN A 517 -33.96 37.49 18.75
CA ASN A 517 -33.04 36.38 18.54
C ASN A 517 -32.27 36.11 19.83
N VAL A 518 -32.32 34.88 20.30
CA VAL A 518 -31.67 34.36 21.51
C VAL A 518 -30.60 33.36 21.07
N GLU A 519 -29.35 33.74 21.22
CA GLU A 519 -28.18 32.93 20.88
C GLU A 519 -27.74 32.13 22.13
N MET A 520 -27.74 30.80 22.02
CA MET A 520 -27.33 29.87 23.06
C MET A 520 -25.99 29.21 22.70
N GLU A 521 -25.51 28.23 23.48
CA GLU A 521 -24.19 27.65 23.26
C GLU A 521 -24.04 26.92 21.92
N LYS A 522 -25.10 26.19 21.49
CA LYS A 522 -25.10 25.32 20.32
C LYS A 522 -26.12 25.71 19.24
N GLU A 523 -27.05 26.61 19.54
CA GLU A 523 -28.13 26.99 18.61
C GLU A 523 -28.63 28.43 18.85
N MET A 524 -29.46 28.93 17.93
CA MET A 524 -30.15 30.21 18.02
C MET A 524 -31.67 30.00 17.95
N LYS A 525 -32.45 30.70 18.78
CA LYS A 525 -33.91 30.72 18.74
C LYS A 525 -34.45 32.11 18.47
N THR A 526 -35.48 32.19 17.64
CA THR A 526 -36.20 33.43 17.36
C THR A 526 -37.56 33.42 18.03
N LEU A 527 -37.85 34.47 18.80
CA LEU A 527 -39.09 34.67 19.55
C LEU A 527 -39.79 35.95 19.08
N LYS A 528 -41.10 36.04 19.29
CA LYS A 528 -41.86 37.29 19.08
C LYS A 528 -42.37 37.80 20.42
N ILE A 529 -42.09 39.06 20.71
CA ILE A 529 -42.60 39.75 21.92
C ILE A 529 -43.46 40.95 21.51
N ILE A 530 -44.45 41.25 22.34
CA ILE A 530 -45.31 42.43 22.21
C ILE A 530 -44.94 43.38 23.35
N LYS A 531 -44.50 44.60 23.03
CA LYS A 531 -44.24 45.68 24.00
C LYS A 531 -45.51 46.52 24.17
N LYS A 532 -45.96 46.70 25.43
CA LYS A 532 -47.05 47.62 25.79
C LYS A 532 -46.60 49.05 25.88
#